data_AF-A0A060SX68-F1
#
_entry.id   AF-A0A060SX68-F1
#
_cell.length_a   1.000
_cell.length_b   1.000
_cell.length_c   1.000
_cell.angle_alpha   90.00
_cell.angle_beta   90.00
_cell.angle_gamma   90.00
#
_symmetry.space_group_name_H-M   'P 1'
#
loop_
_entity.id
_entity.type
_entity.pdbx_description
1 polymer ?
#
loop_
_entity_poly.entity_id
_entity_poly.type
_entity_poly.pdbx_seq_one_letter_code
_entity_poly.pdbx_strand_id
1 'polypeptide(L)'
;MSKYAPHRKTANQPRATASTVCQKCLGTGHFIYECKGQRPYLSRPSRTKMLENPKLLAKLKTDGKPSVEVPEEFKSKSGTANRILTEKEKERAKSQTLSDKGEAMTHVLQKQIHLFFLWLVQ
;
A
#
# COMPACT_ATOMS: atom_id res chain seq x y z
N MET A 1 27.25 -0.62 14.03
CA MET A 1 27.42 -2.05 13.67
C MET A 1 26.44 -2.84 14.53
N SER A 2 25.53 -3.63 13.93
CA SER A 2 24.30 -4.12 14.59
C SER A 2 24.51 -5.27 15.59
N LYS A 3 23.90 -5.12 16.77
CA LYS A 3 23.91 -6.03 17.94
C LYS A 3 23.23 -7.40 17.71
N TYR A 4 22.59 -7.62 16.57
CA TYR A 4 21.71 -8.78 16.31
C TYR A 4 22.32 -9.89 15.44
N ALA A 5 23.56 -9.75 14.99
CA ALA A 5 24.24 -10.82 14.27
C ALA A 5 25.03 -11.69 15.28
N PRO A 6 24.70 -12.98 15.46
CA PRO A 6 25.47 -13.83 16.36
C PRO A 6 26.89 -13.98 15.85
N HIS A 7 27.86 -13.47 16.60
CA HIS A 7 29.28 -13.75 16.39
C HIS A 7 29.54 -15.23 16.72
N ARG A 8 29.36 -16.12 15.73
CA ARG A 8 29.92 -17.46 15.83
C ARG A 8 31.44 -17.30 15.88
N LYS A 9 32.03 -17.58 17.05
CA LYS A 9 33.47 -17.82 17.16
C LYS A 9 33.75 -19.09 16.35
N THR A 10 34.14 -18.92 15.10
CA THR A 10 34.59 -20.03 14.25
C THR A 10 35.77 -20.66 14.97
N ALA A 11 35.56 -21.88 15.48
CA ALA A 11 36.66 -22.71 15.96
C ALA A 11 37.68 -22.78 14.82
N ASN A 12 38.93 -22.50 15.15
CA ASN A 12 40.07 -22.43 14.25
C ASN A 12 40.45 -23.84 13.77
N GLN A 13 39.50 -24.57 13.18
CA GLN A 13 39.73 -25.89 12.61
C GLN A 13 40.36 -25.71 11.23
N PRO A 14 41.63 -26.12 11.03
CA PRO A 14 42.33 -25.93 9.76
C PRO A 14 41.82 -26.87 8.66
N ARG A 15 40.95 -27.83 8.99
CA ARG A 15 40.44 -28.85 8.08
C ARG A 15 38.96 -28.61 7.80
N ALA A 16 38.61 -28.55 6.52
CA ALA A 16 37.21 -28.43 6.11
C ALA A 16 36.41 -29.66 6.54
N THR A 17 35.23 -29.42 7.10
CA THR A 17 34.25 -30.49 7.37
C THR A 17 33.50 -30.83 6.07
N ALA A 18 32.89 -32.02 6.01
CA ALA A 18 32.04 -32.38 4.87
C ALA A 18 30.86 -31.41 4.66
N SER A 19 30.45 -30.68 5.71
CA SER A 19 29.42 -29.62 5.67
C SER A 19 29.94 -28.23 5.28
N THR A 20 31.26 -28.04 5.17
CA THR A 20 31.84 -26.75 4.80
C THR A 20 31.54 -26.46 3.33
N VAL A 21 30.79 -25.39 3.04
CA VAL A 21 30.45 -24.95 1.67
C VAL A 21 31.41 -23.87 1.20
N CYS A 22 31.98 -24.05 0.02
CA CYS A 22 32.84 -23.07 -0.64
C CYS A 22 32.01 -21.98 -1.35
N GLN A 23 32.20 -20.70 -1.01
CA GLN A 23 31.47 -19.59 -1.64
C GLN A 23 31.90 -19.32 -3.11
N LYS A 24 33.02 -19.87 -3.56
CA LYS A 24 33.53 -19.70 -4.94
C LYS A 24 32.85 -20.67 -5.89
N CYS A 25 32.91 -21.97 -5.63
CA CYS A 25 32.37 -23.00 -6.51
C CYS A 25 31.01 -23.56 -6.06
N LEU A 26 30.54 -23.19 -4.87
CA LEU A 26 29.31 -23.71 -4.23
C LEU A 26 29.32 -25.21 -3.92
N GLY A 27 30.48 -25.87 -4.05
CA GLY A 27 30.69 -27.26 -3.62
C GLY A 27 30.99 -27.38 -2.12
N THR A 28 30.90 -28.60 -1.59
CA THR A 28 31.21 -28.92 -0.20
C THR A 28 32.63 -29.50 -0.03
N GLY A 29 33.12 -29.53 1.21
CA GLY A 29 34.32 -30.28 1.59
C GLY A 29 35.65 -29.53 1.49
N HIS A 30 35.65 -28.22 1.18
CA HIS A 30 36.86 -27.40 1.15
C HIS A 30 36.56 -25.93 1.45
N PHE A 31 37.59 -25.19 1.85
CA PHE A 31 37.51 -23.75 2.03
C PHE A 31 37.80 -22.99 0.73
N ILE A 32 37.44 -21.70 0.68
CA ILE A 32 37.57 -20.86 -0.52
C ILE A 32 39.02 -20.77 -1.01
N TYR A 33 40.00 -20.75 -0.09
CA TYR A 33 41.43 -20.62 -0.42
C TYR A 33 42.04 -21.89 -1.05
N GLU A 34 41.43 -23.06 -0.84
CA GLU A 34 41.83 -24.34 -1.47
C GLU A 34 41.06 -24.60 -2.78
N CYS A 35 40.10 -23.74 -3.15
CA CYS A 35 39.16 -23.99 -4.23
C CYS A 35 39.79 -23.83 -5.62
N LYS A 36 40.06 -24.97 -6.28
CA LYS A 36 40.49 -25.05 -7.68
C LYS A 36 39.37 -24.93 -8.71
N GLY A 37 38.11 -25.04 -8.29
CA GLY A 37 36.94 -24.92 -9.16
C GLY A 37 36.74 -23.51 -9.73
N GLN A 38 36.12 -23.44 -10.91
CA GLN A 38 35.63 -22.20 -11.51
C GLN A 38 34.32 -21.75 -10.85
N ARG A 39 34.01 -20.45 -10.94
CA ARG A 39 32.78 -19.89 -10.36
C ARG A 39 31.60 -20.27 -11.26
N PRO A 40 30.66 -21.14 -10.83
CA PRO A 40 29.50 -21.44 -11.65
C PRO A 40 28.60 -20.21 -11.74
N TYR A 41 28.19 -19.85 -12.94
CA TYR A 41 27.14 -18.86 -13.13
C TYR A 41 25.79 -19.54 -12.86
N LEU A 42 25.23 -19.31 -11.67
CA LEU A 42 23.86 -19.70 -11.37
C LEU A 42 22.94 -18.56 -11.79
N SER A 43 22.08 -18.82 -12.79
CA SER A 43 21.05 -17.86 -13.15
C SER A 43 20.08 -17.72 -11.98
N ARG A 44 20.01 -16.50 -11.41
CA ARG A 44 19.01 -16.19 -10.40
C ARG A 44 17.72 -15.81 -11.12
N PRO A 45 16.63 -16.56 -10.98
CA PRO A 45 15.37 -16.18 -11.62
C PRO A 45 14.93 -14.81 -11.11
N SER A 46 14.39 -13.98 -12.01
CA SER A 46 13.77 -12.72 -11.63
C SER A 46 12.59 -12.97 -10.68
N ARG A 47 12.19 -11.95 -9.92
CA ARG A 47 11.04 -12.05 -9.02
C ARG A 47 9.76 -12.47 -9.76
N THR A 48 9.55 -12.01 -10.98
CA THR A 48 8.42 -12.41 -11.83
C THR A 48 8.51 -13.89 -12.20
N LYS A 49 9.67 -14.34 -12.68
CA LYS A 49 9.93 -15.75 -13.04
C LYS A 49 9.81 -16.68 -11.84
N MET A 50 10.07 -16.20 -10.62
CA MET A 50 9.81 -16.97 -9.40
C MET A 50 8.31 -17.13 -9.13
N LEU A 51 7.53 -16.07 -9.30
CA LEU A 51 6.08 -16.08 -9.09
C LEU A 51 5.33 -16.89 -10.15
N GLU A 52 5.88 -17.02 -11.35
CA GLU A 52 5.32 -17.84 -12.44
C GLU A 52 5.45 -19.36 -12.21
N ASN A 53 6.22 -19.79 -11.20
CA ASN A 53 6.39 -21.21 -10.93
C ASN A 53 5.07 -21.86 -10.49
N PRO A 54 4.60 -22.93 -11.17
CA PRO A 54 3.30 -23.54 -10.90
C PRO A 54 3.19 -24.09 -9.47
N LYS A 55 4.30 -24.56 -8.90
CA LYS A 55 4.38 -25.04 -7.51
C LYS A 55 4.21 -23.92 -6.48
N LEU A 56 4.70 -22.71 -6.78
CA LEU A 56 4.55 -21.55 -5.90
C LEU A 56 3.16 -20.93 -6.07
N LEU A 57 2.65 -20.87 -7.31
CA LEU A 57 1.29 -20.42 -7.59
C LEU A 57 0.24 -21.31 -6.94
N ALA A 58 0.41 -22.64 -6.96
CA ALA A 58 -0.50 -23.55 -6.29
C ALA A 58 -0.57 -23.24 -4.79
N LYS A 59 0.58 -23.08 -4.13
CA LYS A 59 0.66 -22.70 -2.71
C LYS A 59 0.02 -21.33 -2.45
N LEU A 60 0.35 -20.32 -3.25
CA LEU A 60 -0.23 -18.97 -3.11
C LEU A 60 -1.74 -18.94 -3.36
N LYS A 61 -2.28 -19.84 -4.18
CA LYS A 61 -3.72 -19.97 -4.45
C LYS A 61 -4.44 -20.78 -3.38
N THR A 62 -3.83 -21.82 -2.83
CA THR A 62 -4.39 -22.59 -1.70
C THR A 62 -4.35 -21.78 -0.42
N ASP A 63 -3.25 -21.04 -0.20
CA ASP A 63 -3.10 -20.05 0.87
C ASP A 63 -3.82 -18.74 0.53
N GLY A 64 -4.43 -18.68 -0.66
CA GLY A 64 -5.07 -17.53 -1.29
C GLY A 64 -6.47 -17.22 -0.77
N LYS A 65 -6.76 -17.49 0.51
CA LYS A 65 -7.67 -16.59 1.22
C LYS A 65 -6.82 -15.34 1.52
N PRO A 66 -6.98 -14.22 0.82
CA PRO A 66 -6.39 -12.98 1.32
C PRO A 66 -6.88 -12.84 2.76
N SER A 67 -5.97 -12.67 3.73
CA SER A 67 -6.35 -12.60 5.16
C SER A 67 -7.26 -11.40 5.46
N VAL A 68 -7.45 -10.53 4.48
CA VAL A 68 -8.45 -9.48 4.44
C VAL A 68 -9.45 -9.90 3.37
N GLU A 69 -10.63 -10.33 3.80
CA GLU A 69 -11.78 -10.39 2.89
C GLU A 69 -11.94 -9.01 2.30
N VAL A 70 -11.66 -8.88 1.01
CA VAL A 70 -11.79 -7.61 0.29
C VAL A 70 -13.25 -7.20 0.42
N PRO A 71 -13.57 -6.10 1.16
CA PRO A 71 -14.94 -5.67 1.35
C PRO A 71 -15.59 -5.48 -0.03
N GLU A 72 -16.89 -5.80 -0.14
CA GLU A 72 -17.62 -5.73 -1.41
C GLU A 72 -17.50 -4.37 -2.10
N GLU A 73 -17.24 -3.32 -1.33
CA GLU A 73 -16.97 -1.96 -1.80
C GLU A 73 -15.77 -1.84 -2.77
N PHE A 74 -14.83 -2.79 -2.76
CA PHE A 74 -13.66 -2.79 -3.64
C PHE A 74 -13.80 -3.72 -4.85
N LYS A 75 -14.90 -4.48 -4.96
CA LYS A 75 -15.17 -5.35 -6.12
C LYS A 75 -15.84 -4.58 -7.28
N SER A 76 -16.49 -3.46 -6.99
CA SER A 76 -17.10 -2.59 -8.01
C SER A 76 -16.06 -1.66 -8.65
N LYS A 77 -16.10 -1.55 -9.99
CA LYS A 77 -15.18 -0.70 -10.79
C LYS A 77 -15.23 0.78 -10.39
N SER A 78 -16.35 1.25 -9.85
CA SER A 78 -16.45 2.57 -9.24
C SER A 78 -15.91 2.51 -7.81
N GLY A 79 -14.67 2.98 -7.62
CA GLY A 79 -14.08 3.03 -6.29
C GLY A 79 -14.80 3.99 -5.34
N THR A 80 -14.48 3.88 -4.05
CA THR A 80 -15.01 4.70 -2.94
C THR A 80 -14.85 6.21 -3.20
N ALA A 81 -13.83 6.62 -3.98
CA ALA A 81 -13.57 8.01 -4.33
C ALA A 81 -14.77 8.69 -5.02
N ASN A 82 -15.46 8.00 -5.93
CA ASN A 82 -16.61 8.59 -6.63
C ASN A 82 -17.78 8.83 -5.69
N ARG A 83 -18.03 7.92 -4.73
CA ARG A 83 -19.06 8.11 -3.69
C ARG A 83 -18.77 9.35 -2.85
N ILE A 84 -17.54 9.48 -2.36
CA ILE A 84 -17.10 10.63 -1.53
C ILE A 84 -17.22 11.95 -2.29
N LEU A 85 -16.84 11.99 -3.57
CA LEU A 85 -16.95 13.21 -4.38
C LEU A 85 -18.41 13.61 -4.59
N THR A 86 -19.28 12.66 -4.91
CA THR A 86 -20.72 12.95 -5.10
C THR A 86 -21.42 13.42 -3.82
N GLU A 87 -21.03 12.91 -2.66
CA GLU A 87 -21.58 13.35 -1.36
C GLU A 87 -21.16 14.79 -1.03
N LYS A 88 -19.87 15.12 -1.22
CA LYS A 88 -19.36 16.48 -1.00
C LYS A 88 -19.97 17.51 -1.94
N GLU A 89 -20.21 17.13 -3.20
CA GLU A 89 -20.84 18.03 -4.17
C GLU A 89 -22.31 18.30 -3.80
N LYS A 90 -23.04 17.30 -3.32
CA LYS A 90 -24.40 17.47 -2.77
C LYS A 90 -24.42 18.35 -1.53
N GLU A 91 -23.42 18.26 -0.66
CA GLU A 91 -23.31 19.12 0.53
C GLU A 91 -23.10 20.59 0.13
N ARG A 92 -22.22 20.86 -0.84
CA ARG A 92 -22.01 22.21 -1.38
C ARG A 92 -23.26 22.79 -2.03
N ALA A 93 -24.00 21.97 -2.79
CA ALA A 93 -25.26 22.42 -3.38
C ALA A 93 -26.28 22.79 -2.30
N LYS A 94 -26.39 22.01 -1.23
CA LYS A 94 -27.27 22.32 -0.10
C LYS A 94 -26.89 23.61 0.61
N SER A 95 -25.59 23.81 0.90
CA SER A 95 -25.15 25.04 1.57
C SER A 95 -25.40 26.30 0.72
N GLN A 96 -25.21 26.23 -0.60
CA GLN A 96 -25.56 27.30 -1.52
C GLN A 96 -27.06 27.61 -1.52
N THR A 97 -27.92 26.59 -1.58
CA THR A 97 -29.38 26.83 -1.53
C THR A 97 -29.85 27.42 -0.20
N LEU A 98 -29.12 27.21 0.89
CA LEU A 98 -29.42 27.79 2.20
C LEU A 98 -28.94 29.24 2.29
N SER A 99 -27.76 29.58 1.75
CA SER A 99 -27.30 30.97 1.69
C SER A 99 -28.20 31.82 0.80
N ASP A 100 -28.59 31.33 -0.37
CA ASP A 100 -29.42 32.07 -1.32
C ASP A 100 -30.82 32.36 -0.74
N LYS A 101 -31.37 31.40 0.02
CA LYS A 101 -32.64 31.60 0.75
C LYS A 101 -32.48 32.58 1.91
N GLY A 102 -31.36 32.55 2.63
CA GLY A 102 -31.06 33.50 3.70
C GLY A 102 -30.98 34.93 3.18
N GLU A 103 -30.27 35.15 2.09
CA GLU A 103 -30.12 36.46 1.43
C GLU A 103 -31.45 36.98 0.85
N ALA A 104 -32.26 36.08 0.28
CA ALA A 104 -33.60 36.45 -0.19
C ALA A 104 -34.52 36.91 0.96
N MET A 105 -34.46 36.22 2.12
CA MET A 105 -35.28 36.54 3.29
C MET A 105 -34.87 37.87 3.94
N THR A 106 -33.56 38.15 4.04
CA THR A 106 -33.07 39.43 4.60
C THR A 106 -33.46 40.61 3.70
N HIS A 107 -33.40 40.45 2.38
CA HIS A 107 -33.78 41.48 1.43
C HIS A 107 -35.30 41.77 1.44
N VAL A 108 -36.14 40.75 1.64
CA VAL A 108 -37.60 40.95 1.81
C VAL A 108 -37.91 41.71 3.10
N LEU A 109 -37.28 41.34 4.22
CA LEU A 109 -37.42 42.03 5.50
C LEU A 109 -36.99 43.50 5.41
N GLN A 110 -35.85 43.78 4.77
CA GLN A 110 -35.36 45.15 4.61
C GLN A 110 -36.31 46.02 3.76
N LYS A 111 -36.90 45.46 2.70
CA LYS A 111 -37.93 46.14 1.91
C LYS A 111 -39.20 46.39 2.71
N GLN A 112 -39.64 45.42 3.52
CA GLN A 112 -40.82 45.56 4.36
C GLN A 112 -40.63 46.64 5.44
N ILE A 113 -39.45 46.67 6.08
CA ILE A 113 -39.08 47.71 7.06
C ILE A 113 -39.04 49.09 6.39
N HIS A 114 -38.45 49.20 5.19
CA HIS A 114 -38.38 50.45 4.46
C HIS A 114 -39.77 50.97 4.05
N LEU A 115 -40.64 50.09 3.54
CA LEU A 115 -42.04 50.41 3.25
C LEU A 115 -42.81 50.84 4.49
N PHE A 116 -42.56 50.19 5.63
CA PHE A 116 -43.17 50.54 6.91
C PHE A 116 -42.72 51.93 7.38
N PHE A 117 -41.42 52.24 7.26
CA PHE A 117 -40.88 53.57 7.58
C PHE A 117 -41.45 54.66 6.67
N LEU A 118 -41.59 54.42 5.36
CA LEU A 118 -42.22 55.38 4.45
C LEU A 118 -43.68 55.64 4.82
N TRP A 119 -44.43 54.61 5.23
CA TRP A 119 -45.82 54.75 5.63
C TRP A 119 -45.99 55.54 6.94
N LEU A 120 -45.01 55.48 7.85
CA LEU A 120 -45.06 56.14 9.16
C LEU A 120 -44.70 57.63 9.13
N VAL A 121 -44.03 58.09 8.08
CA VAL A 121 -43.55 59.48 7.90
C VAL A 121 -44.55 60.33 7.09
N GLN A 122 -45.71 59.78 6.76
CA GLN A 122 -46.73 60.39 5.90
C GLN A 122 -48.07 60.53 6.63
#